data_AF-W3X525-F1
#
_entry.id   AF-W3X525-F1
#
_cell.length_a   1.000
_cell.length_b   1.000
_cell.length_c   1.000
_cell.angle_alpha   90.00
_cell.angle_beta   90.00
_cell.angle_gamma   90.00
#
_symmetry.space_group_name_H-M   'P 1'
#
loop_
_entity.id
_entity.type
_entity.pdbx_description
1 polymer ?
#
loop_
_entity_poly.entity_id
_entity_poly.type
_entity_poly.pdbx_seq_one_letter_code
_entity_poly.pdbx_strand_id
1 'polypeptide(L)'
;MWEFRVNLANGVKESKYPVWTRANNYKSSDAKGVEYNELMRANGGTSLDYIGLDPYLSDLDGLYAYGHKTISTSGTQVNAWGKNLVMAMENGGDITNAPNAVLATLAGGALYNTYEIYGPDGYGLYVPTSDSDFTPVARGSYVADVKVVNNMLKKIGHDLASRVPLSVGGTGIAFYNYLASDTTSTSNFQAFNVTYETTNTTGVGISTVRTGTELAFVSSQDATFTLSSASAYNVVSAETGSYNGGTTWSKDETATYNSKDGDVDFSIAAGECIRIVFEETVAT
;
A
#
# COMPACT_ATOMS: atom_id res chain seq x y z
N MET A 1 -13.99 25.16 -12.43
CA MET A 1 -13.95 23.74 -12.89
C MET A 1 -14.51 22.81 -11.82
N TRP A 2 -14.28 23.11 -10.54
CA TRP A 2 -14.87 22.36 -9.43
C TRP A 2 -16.40 22.33 -9.45
N GLU A 3 -17.07 23.46 -9.70
CA GLU A 3 -18.53 23.58 -9.73
C GLU A 3 -19.16 22.65 -10.77
N PHE A 4 -18.52 22.56 -11.94
CA PHE A 4 -18.93 21.64 -12.99
C PHE A 4 -18.81 20.18 -12.54
N ARG A 5 -17.69 19.80 -11.91
CA ARG A 5 -17.47 18.45 -11.37
C ARG A 5 -18.50 18.11 -10.29
N VAL A 6 -18.83 19.06 -9.42
CA VAL A 6 -19.84 18.86 -8.37
C VAL A 6 -21.24 18.71 -8.94
N ASN A 7 -21.63 19.49 -9.96
CA ASN A 7 -22.92 19.31 -10.60
C ASN A 7 -23.07 17.93 -11.25
N LEU A 8 -22.01 17.41 -11.87
CA LEU A 8 -22.00 16.03 -12.36
C LEU A 8 -22.08 15.02 -11.21
N ALA A 9 -21.33 15.24 -10.13
CA ALA A 9 -21.39 14.38 -8.96
C ALA A 9 -22.80 14.35 -8.34
N ASN A 10 -23.47 15.50 -8.22
CA ASN A 10 -24.87 15.60 -7.77
C ASN A 10 -25.78 14.72 -8.63
N GLY A 11 -25.68 14.82 -9.96
CA GLY A 11 -26.46 13.98 -10.87
C GLY A 11 -26.22 12.47 -10.66
N VAL A 12 -24.98 12.06 -10.35
CA VAL A 12 -24.67 10.65 -9.99
C VAL A 12 -25.32 10.27 -8.67
N LYS A 13 -25.24 11.13 -7.64
CA LYS A 13 -25.82 10.86 -6.31
C LYS A 13 -27.35 10.82 -6.32
N GLU A 14 -27.99 11.61 -7.17
CA GLU A 14 -29.44 11.65 -7.36
C GLU A 14 -29.97 10.51 -8.25
N SER A 15 -29.08 9.79 -8.94
CA SER A 15 -29.45 8.69 -9.83
C SER A 15 -29.89 7.44 -9.06
N LYS A 16 -30.43 6.45 -9.79
CA LYS A 16 -30.75 5.12 -9.24
C LYS A 16 -29.50 4.29 -8.86
N TYR A 17 -28.31 4.74 -9.25
CA TYR A 17 -27.05 4.03 -9.06
C TYR A 17 -26.01 4.96 -8.43
N PRO A 18 -26.23 5.44 -7.18
CA PRO A 18 -25.27 6.30 -6.51
C PRO A 18 -23.98 5.51 -6.26
N VAL A 19 -22.86 6.05 -6.74
CA VAL A 19 -21.51 5.50 -6.53
C VAL A 19 -20.58 6.57 -5.98
N TRP A 20 -19.40 6.16 -5.51
CA TRP A 20 -18.32 7.09 -5.19
C TRP A 20 -17.86 7.79 -6.47
N THR A 21 -17.76 9.11 -6.40
CA THR A 21 -17.35 10.03 -7.45
C THR A 21 -15.99 10.60 -7.08
N ARG A 22 -15.12 10.70 -8.08
CA ARG A 22 -13.76 11.19 -7.91
C ARG A 22 -13.36 12.08 -9.07
N ALA A 23 -12.38 12.95 -8.82
CA ALA A 23 -11.65 13.63 -9.87
C ALA A 23 -10.14 13.40 -9.67
N ASN A 24 -9.41 13.27 -10.76
CA ASN A 24 -7.97 13.32 -10.74
C ASN A 24 -7.48 14.76 -10.95
N ASN A 25 -6.39 15.09 -10.28
CA ASN A 25 -5.71 16.38 -10.40
C ASN A 25 -4.28 16.12 -10.84
N TYR A 26 -3.99 16.57 -12.06
CA TYR A 26 -2.62 16.66 -12.54
C TYR A 26 -1.79 17.59 -11.65
N LYS A 27 -0.50 17.30 -11.51
CA LYS A 27 0.52 18.02 -10.72
C LYS A 27 0.79 19.48 -11.19
N SER A 28 -0.25 20.28 -11.36
CA SER A 28 -0.20 21.69 -11.77
C SER A 28 -0.98 22.60 -10.81
N SER A 29 -0.96 23.91 -11.06
CA SER A 29 -1.54 24.97 -10.22
C SER A 29 -3.04 24.81 -9.89
N ASP A 30 -3.76 23.92 -10.58
CA ASP A 30 -5.16 23.56 -10.30
C ASP A 30 -5.30 22.56 -9.13
N ALA A 31 -4.19 22.14 -8.51
CA ALA A 31 -4.15 21.23 -7.36
C ALA A 31 -4.86 21.74 -6.09
N LYS A 32 -5.29 23.01 -6.05
CA LYS A 32 -6.13 23.57 -4.96
C LYS A 32 -7.53 22.95 -4.87
N GLY A 33 -7.90 22.09 -5.83
CA GLY A 33 -9.19 21.40 -5.83
C GLY A 33 -9.48 20.64 -4.53
N VAL A 34 -8.47 20.02 -3.90
CA VAL A 34 -8.65 19.26 -2.65
C VAL A 34 -9.08 20.17 -1.50
N GLU A 35 -8.30 21.22 -1.21
CA GLU A 35 -8.61 22.18 -0.14
C GLU A 35 -9.98 22.81 -0.34
N TYR A 36 -10.29 23.26 -1.55
CA TYR A 36 -11.59 23.86 -1.85
C TYR A 36 -12.75 22.86 -1.70
N ASN A 37 -12.57 21.62 -2.17
CA ASN A 37 -13.59 20.58 -2.01
C ASN A 37 -13.87 20.30 -0.52
N GLU A 38 -12.84 20.27 0.31
CA GLU A 38 -13.00 20.04 1.76
C GLU A 38 -13.61 21.24 2.49
N LEU A 39 -13.27 22.48 2.10
CA LEU A 39 -13.96 23.68 2.60
C LEU A 39 -15.46 23.66 2.25
N MET A 40 -15.81 23.23 1.05
CA MET A 40 -17.20 23.10 0.62
C MET A 40 -17.89 21.93 1.32
N ARG A 41 -17.20 20.81 1.56
CA ARG A 41 -17.72 19.67 2.33
C ARG A 41 -18.14 20.07 3.74
N ALA A 42 -17.33 20.88 4.42
CA ALA A 42 -17.66 21.40 5.75
C ALA A 42 -18.97 22.21 5.78
N ASN A 43 -19.39 22.74 4.64
CA ASN A 43 -20.62 23.53 4.47
C ASN A 43 -21.74 22.76 3.74
N GLY A 44 -21.61 21.43 3.58
CA GLY A 44 -22.60 20.60 2.88
C GLY A 44 -22.67 20.83 1.36
N GLY A 45 -21.68 21.50 0.78
CA GLY A 45 -21.71 22.00 -0.60
C GLY A 45 -21.09 21.10 -1.65
N THR A 46 -20.68 19.87 -1.33
CA THR A 46 -20.07 18.96 -2.31
C THR A 46 -20.61 17.53 -2.24
N SER A 47 -20.90 16.98 -3.41
CA SER A 47 -21.16 15.56 -3.63
C SER A 47 -19.95 14.82 -4.21
N LEU A 48 -18.85 15.53 -4.50
CA LEU A 48 -17.61 14.94 -4.97
C LEU A 48 -16.87 14.31 -3.79
N ASP A 49 -16.71 12.99 -3.82
CA ASP A 49 -16.24 12.25 -2.63
C ASP A 49 -14.77 12.48 -2.35
N TYR A 50 -13.90 12.48 -3.37
CA TYR A 50 -12.49 12.79 -3.21
C TYR A 50 -11.82 13.22 -4.50
N ILE A 51 -10.67 13.85 -4.36
CA ILE A 51 -9.79 14.25 -5.44
C ILE A 51 -8.42 13.61 -5.19
N GLY A 52 -7.91 12.87 -6.17
CA GLY A 52 -6.58 12.28 -6.12
C GLY A 52 -5.56 13.03 -6.97
N LEU A 53 -4.28 12.77 -6.71
CA LEU A 53 -3.15 13.37 -7.42
C LEU A 53 -2.71 12.44 -8.55
N ASP A 54 -2.29 13.00 -9.67
CA ASP A 54 -1.57 12.28 -10.73
C ASP A 54 -0.08 12.62 -10.65
N PRO A 55 0.68 11.93 -9.78
CA PRO A 55 2.05 12.34 -9.47
C PRO A 55 3.00 12.10 -10.65
N TYR A 56 2.85 11.01 -11.40
CA TYR A 56 3.86 10.55 -12.38
C TYR A 56 5.28 10.69 -11.81
N LEU A 57 5.51 10.10 -10.64
CA LEU A 57 6.74 10.13 -9.86
C LEU A 57 7.32 8.73 -9.69
N SER A 58 8.62 8.60 -9.91
CA SER A 58 9.41 7.43 -9.50
C SER A 58 10.08 7.61 -8.12
N ASP A 59 9.99 8.82 -7.55
CA ASP A 59 10.58 9.17 -6.25
C ASP A 59 9.76 8.56 -5.09
N LEU A 60 10.36 7.60 -4.38
CA LEU A 60 9.71 6.88 -3.28
C LEU A 60 9.52 7.77 -2.05
N ASP A 61 10.45 8.69 -1.78
CA ASP A 61 10.33 9.64 -0.66
C ASP A 61 9.14 10.58 -0.86
N GLY A 62 8.99 11.13 -2.05
CA GLY A 62 7.84 11.97 -2.42
C GLY A 62 6.52 11.23 -2.33
N LEU A 63 6.46 9.98 -2.81
CA LEU A 63 5.26 9.14 -2.75
C LEU A 63 4.89 8.74 -1.31
N TYR A 64 5.87 8.37 -0.49
CA TYR A 64 5.68 8.15 0.94
C TYR A 64 5.20 9.41 1.65
N ALA A 65 5.85 10.55 1.41
CA ALA A 65 5.50 11.81 2.03
C ALA A 65 4.08 12.28 1.66
N TYR A 66 3.61 12.04 0.42
CA TYR A 66 2.31 12.49 -0.05
C TYR A 66 1.14 12.07 0.87
N GLY A 67 1.23 10.88 1.47
CA GLY A 67 0.16 10.38 2.33
C GLY A 67 -0.04 11.15 3.64
N HIS A 68 0.94 11.95 4.08
CA HIS A 68 0.90 12.61 5.38
C HIS A 68 1.61 13.97 5.46
N LYS A 69 2.18 14.46 4.37
CA LYS A 69 2.90 15.74 4.28
C LYS A 69 2.48 16.48 3.03
N THR A 70 2.75 17.79 3.04
CA THR A 70 2.78 18.58 1.82
C THR A 70 4.04 18.23 1.03
N ILE A 71 3.86 17.86 -0.23
CA ILE A 71 4.95 17.64 -1.19
C ILE A 71 4.94 18.72 -2.27
N SER A 72 6.06 18.90 -2.96
CA SER A 72 6.15 19.76 -4.14
C SER A 72 6.27 18.91 -5.38
N THR A 73 5.33 19.04 -6.31
CA THR A 73 5.35 18.35 -7.61
C THR A 73 5.25 19.38 -8.72
N SER A 74 6.24 19.40 -9.61
CA SER A 74 6.33 20.39 -10.71
C SER A 74 6.15 21.85 -10.26
N GLY A 75 6.70 22.21 -9.09
CA GLY A 75 6.61 23.56 -8.52
C GLY A 75 5.26 23.90 -7.87
N THR A 76 4.33 22.95 -7.76
CA THR A 76 3.06 23.11 -7.05
C THR A 76 3.08 22.34 -5.75
N GLN A 77 2.64 22.98 -4.67
CA GLN A 77 2.44 22.29 -3.40
C GLN A 77 1.15 21.47 -3.43
N VAL A 78 1.25 20.20 -3.07
CA VAL A 78 0.12 19.28 -2.97
C VAL A 78 0.16 18.61 -1.61
N ASN A 79 -0.99 18.52 -0.95
CA ASN A 79 -1.10 17.98 0.40
C ASN A 79 -2.36 17.15 0.58
N ALA A 80 -2.27 16.18 1.48
CA ALA A 80 -3.42 15.61 2.15
C ALA A 80 -4.15 16.70 2.95
N TRP A 81 -5.47 16.82 2.79
CA TRP A 81 -6.27 17.83 3.49
C TRP A 81 -7.64 17.27 3.91
N GLY A 82 -8.09 17.66 5.10
CA GLY A 82 -9.44 17.37 5.59
C GLY A 82 -9.74 15.88 5.66
N LYS A 83 -10.92 15.50 5.16
CA LYS A 83 -11.41 14.12 5.07
C LYS A 83 -11.25 13.54 3.65
N ASN A 84 -10.48 14.19 2.78
CA ASN A 84 -10.24 13.69 1.43
C ASN A 84 -9.46 12.38 1.48
N LEU A 85 -9.88 11.38 0.70
CA LEU A 85 -9.13 10.14 0.53
C LEU A 85 -7.83 10.44 -0.22
N VAL A 86 -6.68 10.28 0.45
CA VAL A 86 -5.37 10.56 -0.13
C VAL A 86 -4.98 9.44 -1.07
N MET A 87 -4.87 9.75 -2.36
CA MET A 87 -4.61 8.75 -3.41
C MET A 87 -3.71 9.32 -4.51
N ALA A 88 -2.66 8.59 -4.85
CA ALA A 88 -1.95 8.69 -6.13
C ALA A 88 -2.82 7.97 -7.18
N MET A 89 -3.62 8.75 -7.89
CA MET A 89 -4.71 8.28 -8.75
C MET A 89 -4.22 7.81 -10.12
N GLU A 90 -3.17 8.44 -10.63
CA GLU A 90 -2.48 8.02 -11.85
C GLU A 90 -0.96 8.13 -11.66
N ASN A 91 -0.30 6.99 -11.50
CA ASN A 91 1.14 6.92 -11.59
C ASN A 91 1.56 5.89 -12.64
N GLY A 92 2.51 6.28 -13.49
CA GLY A 92 2.99 5.51 -14.64
C GLY A 92 3.18 4.02 -14.36
N GLY A 93 2.53 3.16 -15.14
CA GLY A 93 2.80 1.72 -15.19
C GLY A 93 4.12 1.42 -15.90
N ASP A 94 4.65 2.39 -16.63
CA ASP A 94 5.96 2.37 -17.25
C ASP A 94 7.12 2.60 -16.28
N ILE A 95 6.82 3.08 -15.06
CA ILE A 95 7.79 3.33 -14.01
C ILE A 95 8.39 2.00 -13.55
N THR A 96 9.69 1.84 -13.73
CA THR A 96 10.39 0.57 -13.49
C THR A 96 10.39 0.14 -12.02
N ASN A 97 10.30 1.09 -11.09
CA ASN A 97 10.14 0.82 -9.65
C ASN A 97 8.68 0.89 -9.17
N ALA A 98 7.69 0.74 -10.07
CA ALA A 98 6.27 0.68 -9.72
C ALA A 98 5.93 -0.28 -8.55
N PRO A 99 6.54 -1.48 -8.39
CA PRO A 99 6.29 -2.35 -7.23
C PRO A 99 6.61 -1.64 -5.90
N ASN A 100 7.75 -0.96 -5.82
CA ASN A 100 8.15 -0.21 -4.62
C ASN A 100 7.38 1.10 -4.47
N ALA A 101 6.99 1.75 -5.58
CA ALA A 101 6.17 2.95 -5.56
C ALA A 101 4.81 2.70 -4.88
N VAL A 102 4.16 1.57 -5.18
CA VAL A 102 2.93 1.14 -4.49
C VAL A 102 3.17 1.02 -2.98
N LEU A 103 4.24 0.32 -2.59
CA LEU A 103 4.53 0.01 -1.19
C LEU A 103 4.93 1.25 -0.38
N ALA A 104 5.76 2.14 -0.95
CA ALA A 104 6.13 3.41 -0.33
C ALA A 104 4.91 4.30 -0.11
N THR A 105 4.00 4.37 -1.10
CA THR A 105 2.77 5.17 -1.01
C THR A 105 1.84 4.64 0.09
N LEU A 106 1.63 3.32 0.14
CA LEU A 106 0.83 2.66 1.18
C LEU A 106 1.46 2.86 2.57
N ALA A 107 2.78 2.71 2.69
CA ALA A 107 3.51 2.99 3.92
C ALA A 107 3.35 4.45 4.33
N GLY A 108 3.19 5.37 3.39
CA GLY A 108 2.94 6.79 3.64
C GLY A 108 1.52 7.13 4.07
N GLY A 109 0.60 6.17 4.06
CA GLY A 109 -0.83 6.37 4.37
C GLY A 109 -1.69 6.80 3.18
N ALA A 110 -1.14 6.82 1.96
CA ALA A 110 -1.89 7.10 0.74
C ALA A 110 -2.24 5.81 -0.02
N LEU A 111 -3.31 5.86 -0.82
CA LEU A 111 -3.63 4.82 -1.80
C LEU A 111 -2.88 5.06 -3.11
N TYR A 112 -2.72 4.01 -3.92
CA TYR A 112 -1.98 4.07 -5.17
C TYR A 112 -2.71 3.31 -6.29
N ASN A 113 -2.78 3.94 -7.47
CA ASN A 113 -3.24 3.34 -8.71
C ASN A 113 -2.14 3.41 -9.77
N THR A 114 -1.86 2.26 -10.38
CA THR A 114 -0.99 2.17 -11.55
C THR A 114 -1.77 2.53 -12.81
N TYR A 115 -1.30 3.55 -13.52
CA TYR A 115 -1.82 3.99 -14.80
C TYR A 115 -0.69 3.93 -15.83
N GLU A 116 -0.76 3.19 -16.94
CA GLU A 116 -1.88 2.39 -17.47
C GLU A 116 -1.52 0.89 -17.47
N ILE A 117 -2.51 0.01 -17.71
CA ILE A 117 -2.22 -1.42 -17.91
C ILE A 117 -1.71 -1.64 -19.34
N TYR A 118 -2.45 -1.14 -20.33
CA TYR A 118 -2.14 -1.14 -21.75
C TYR A 118 -2.97 -0.03 -22.40
N GLY A 119 -2.36 0.83 -23.19
CA GLY A 119 -3.09 1.91 -23.83
C GLY A 119 -2.20 2.83 -24.68
N PRO A 120 -2.81 3.85 -25.29
CA PRO A 120 -2.15 4.71 -26.27
C PRO A 120 -1.27 5.78 -25.64
N ASP A 121 -1.38 6.01 -24.33
CA ASP A 121 -0.75 7.15 -23.66
C ASP A 121 0.74 6.89 -23.34
N GLY A 122 1.19 5.65 -23.50
CA GLY A 122 2.59 5.28 -23.41
C GLY A 122 3.09 5.07 -21.99
N TYR A 123 2.20 4.94 -21.01
CA TYR A 123 2.48 4.72 -19.59
C TYR A 123 2.21 3.27 -19.15
N GLY A 124 2.03 2.34 -20.11
CA GLY A 124 1.49 1.00 -19.84
C GLY A 124 2.47 0.00 -19.22
N LEU A 125 2.00 -0.81 -18.26
CA LEU A 125 2.70 -2.04 -17.83
C LEU A 125 2.93 -3.02 -19.00
N TYR A 126 2.04 -3.02 -19.98
CA TYR A 126 2.14 -3.77 -21.22
C TYR A 126 2.16 -2.82 -22.42
N VAL A 127 2.85 -3.25 -23.46
CA VAL A 127 3.02 -2.53 -24.73
C VAL A 127 2.74 -3.48 -25.89
N PRO A 128 2.37 -2.98 -27.08
CA PRO A 128 2.25 -3.82 -28.27
C PRO A 128 3.60 -4.44 -28.63
N THR A 129 3.59 -5.66 -29.19
CA THR A 129 4.78 -6.28 -29.78
C THR A 129 5.40 -5.40 -30.87
N SER A 130 4.57 -4.74 -31.68
CA SER A 130 4.98 -3.74 -32.67
C SER A 130 3.82 -2.82 -33.09
N ASP A 131 4.09 -1.78 -33.89
CA ASP A 131 3.06 -0.85 -34.39
C ASP A 131 1.95 -1.53 -35.21
N SER A 132 2.19 -2.74 -35.74
CA SER A 132 1.21 -3.53 -36.49
C SER A 132 0.74 -4.80 -35.76
N ASP A 133 1.32 -5.11 -34.60
CA ASP A 133 0.95 -6.25 -33.75
C ASP A 133 0.68 -5.77 -32.32
N PHE A 134 -0.61 -5.64 -32.00
CA PHE A 134 -1.11 -5.17 -30.72
C PHE A 134 -1.14 -6.25 -29.62
N THR A 135 -0.56 -7.43 -29.85
CA THR A 135 -0.39 -8.44 -28.81
C THR A 135 0.36 -7.83 -27.61
N PRO A 136 -0.20 -7.85 -26.39
CA PRO A 136 0.44 -7.21 -25.25
C PRO A 136 1.62 -8.03 -24.75
N VAL A 137 2.80 -7.39 -24.69
CA VAL A 137 3.99 -7.91 -24.02
C VAL A 137 4.31 -7.05 -22.81
N ALA A 138 4.89 -7.65 -21.77
CA ALA A 138 5.32 -6.90 -20.60
C ALA A 138 6.34 -5.84 -21.01
N ARG A 139 6.17 -4.59 -20.57
CA ARG A 139 7.09 -3.49 -20.90
C ARG A 139 8.50 -3.75 -20.37
N GLY A 140 8.63 -4.43 -19.24
CA GLY A 140 9.91 -4.79 -18.65
C GLY A 140 9.78 -5.92 -17.63
N SER A 141 10.93 -6.39 -17.12
CA SER A 141 10.99 -7.47 -16.11
C SER A 141 10.25 -7.12 -14.82
N TYR A 142 10.25 -5.85 -14.41
CA TYR A 142 9.57 -5.36 -13.20
C TYR A 142 8.05 -5.61 -13.19
N VAL A 143 7.43 -5.86 -14.34
CA VAL A 143 6.01 -6.22 -14.42
C VAL A 143 5.72 -7.53 -13.69
N ALA A 144 6.70 -8.44 -13.61
CA ALA A 144 6.60 -9.64 -12.78
C ALA A 144 6.54 -9.27 -11.29
N ASP A 145 7.37 -8.34 -10.84
CA ASP A 145 7.39 -7.86 -9.45
C ASP A 145 6.09 -7.12 -9.08
N VAL A 146 5.48 -6.40 -10.03
CA VAL A 146 4.15 -5.78 -9.83
C VAL A 146 3.09 -6.86 -9.55
N LYS A 147 3.17 -8.01 -10.23
CA LYS A 147 2.26 -9.15 -9.98
C LYS A 147 2.50 -9.75 -8.60
N VAL A 148 3.77 -9.94 -8.21
CA VAL A 148 4.15 -10.43 -6.88
C VAL A 148 3.60 -9.52 -5.79
N VAL A 149 3.84 -8.21 -5.89
CA VAL A 149 3.35 -7.22 -4.92
C VAL A 149 1.82 -7.21 -4.85
N ASN A 150 1.11 -7.23 -5.99
CA ASN A 150 -0.35 -7.24 -5.97
C ASN A 150 -0.93 -8.53 -5.35
N ASN A 151 -0.33 -9.69 -5.62
CA ASN A 151 -0.74 -10.96 -5.01
C ASN A 151 -0.43 -10.98 -3.51
N MET A 152 0.72 -10.45 -3.12
CA MET A 152 1.12 -10.27 -1.72
C MET A 152 0.11 -9.43 -0.96
N LEU A 153 -0.18 -8.22 -1.46
CA LEU A 153 -1.09 -7.27 -0.80
C LEU A 153 -2.52 -7.82 -0.70
N LYS A 154 -2.98 -8.60 -1.68
CA LYS A 154 -4.27 -9.30 -1.64
C LYS A 154 -4.41 -10.22 -0.43
N LYS A 155 -3.33 -10.87 0.01
CA LYS A 155 -3.35 -11.80 1.16
C LYS A 155 -3.74 -11.10 2.47
N ILE A 156 -3.49 -9.79 2.57
CA ILE A 156 -3.79 -8.93 3.74
C ILE A 156 -4.71 -7.74 3.38
N GLY A 157 -5.48 -7.84 2.30
CA GLY A 157 -6.18 -6.69 1.70
C GLY A 157 -7.13 -5.94 2.65
N HIS A 158 -7.78 -6.65 3.58
CA HIS A 158 -8.64 -6.02 4.58
C HIS A 158 -7.84 -5.17 5.58
N ASP A 159 -6.66 -5.61 6.01
CA ASP A 159 -5.83 -4.81 6.92
C ASP A 159 -5.34 -3.54 6.25
N LEU A 160 -4.90 -3.65 5.00
CA LEU A 160 -4.51 -2.48 4.19
C LEU A 160 -5.64 -1.47 4.04
N ALA A 161 -6.89 -1.94 3.92
CA ALA A 161 -8.05 -1.08 3.74
C ALA A 161 -8.60 -0.48 5.05
N SER A 162 -8.33 -1.07 6.20
CA SER A 162 -8.96 -0.72 7.48
C SER A 162 -8.00 -0.13 8.52
N ARG A 163 -6.69 -0.15 8.25
CA ARG A 163 -5.66 0.25 9.22
C ARG A 163 -4.85 1.43 8.71
N VAL A 164 -4.44 2.25 9.68
CA VAL A 164 -3.51 3.36 9.47
C VAL A 164 -2.09 2.85 9.73
N PRO A 165 -1.11 3.11 8.84
CA PRO A 165 0.29 2.73 9.06
C PRO A 165 0.95 3.42 10.27
N LEU A 166 1.95 2.75 10.87
CA LEU A 166 2.73 3.30 12.00
C LEU A 166 3.35 4.67 11.70
N SER A 167 3.90 4.83 10.50
CA SER A 167 4.52 6.05 9.98
C SER A 167 3.64 7.31 10.08
N VAL A 168 2.32 7.11 10.12
CA VAL A 168 1.32 8.18 10.17
C VAL A 168 0.45 8.11 11.42
N GLY A 169 0.96 7.45 12.47
CA GLY A 169 0.36 7.43 13.81
C GLY A 169 -0.63 6.29 14.07
N GLY A 170 -0.73 5.31 13.17
CA GLY A 170 -1.51 4.10 13.44
C GLY A 170 -0.73 3.08 14.29
N THR A 171 -1.38 1.96 14.60
CA THR A 171 -0.80 0.89 15.44
C THR A 171 -0.92 -0.51 14.82
N GLY A 172 -1.73 -0.66 13.78
CA GLY A 172 -2.14 -1.98 13.29
C GLY A 172 -1.36 -2.53 12.10
N ILE A 173 -0.52 -1.71 11.46
CA ILE A 173 0.27 -2.12 10.29
C ILE A 173 1.62 -1.39 10.27
N ALA A 174 2.70 -2.14 10.10
CA ALA A 174 4.07 -1.67 9.97
C ALA A 174 4.63 -2.05 8.60
N PHE A 175 5.38 -1.14 7.98
CA PHE A 175 6.12 -1.40 6.75
C PHE A 175 7.62 -1.30 7.06
N TYR A 176 8.40 -2.25 6.55
CA TYR A 176 9.84 -2.34 6.75
C TYR A 176 10.55 -2.13 5.43
N ASN A 177 11.64 -1.37 5.43
CA ASN A 177 12.38 -0.96 4.23
C ASN A 177 11.46 -0.35 3.13
N TYR A 178 10.47 0.47 3.51
CA TYR A 178 9.47 1.01 2.57
C TYR A 178 10.04 1.94 1.50
N LEU A 179 11.28 2.44 1.66
CA LEU A 179 12.01 3.21 0.66
C LEU A 179 12.94 2.36 -0.22
N ALA A 180 12.98 1.03 -0.02
CA ALA A 180 13.73 0.12 -0.86
C ALA A 180 15.23 0.46 -1.00
N SER A 181 15.84 0.91 0.11
CA SER A 181 17.23 1.39 0.17
C SER A 181 18.17 0.46 0.93
N ASP A 182 17.63 -0.40 1.78
CA ASP A 182 18.40 -1.19 2.74
C ASP A 182 18.07 -2.67 2.64
N THR A 183 18.96 -3.53 3.13
CA THR A 183 18.71 -4.99 3.23
C THR A 183 18.17 -5.39 4.60
N THR A 184 18.22 -4.48 5.58
CA THR A 184 17.80 -4.72 6.95
C THR A 184 17.03 -3.51 7.45
N SER A 185 15.87 -3.73 8.06
CA SER A 185 15.05 -2.67 8.64
C SER A 185 14.40 -3.15 9.93
N THR A 186 14.50 -2.33 10.96
CA THR A 186 14.05 -2.68 12.31
C THR A 186 13.06 -1.63 12.79
N SER A 187 11.90 -2.07 13.29
CA SER A 187 10.87 -1.19 13.85
C SER A 187 10.17 -1.86 15.01
N ASN A 188 9.77 -1.07 16.00
CA ASN A 188 8.83 -1.54 17.01
C ASN A 188 7.46 -1.76 16.37
N PHE A 189 6.85 -2.91 16.65
CA PHE A 189 5.51 -3.26 16.24
C PHE A 189 4.86 -4.14 17.30
N GLN A 190 3.78 -3.65 17.91
CA GLN A 190 3.25 -4.22 19.15
C GLN A 190 4.36 -4.30 20.23
N ALA A 191 4.34 -5.34 21.06
CA ALA A 191 5.34 -5.59 22.08
C ALA A 191 6.71 -6.02 21.53
N PHE A 192 6.89 -6.10 20.21
CA PHE A 192 8.10 -6.63 19.59
C PHE A 192 8.94 -5.54 18.95
N ASN A 193 10.25 -5.71 19.03
CA ASN A 193 11.15 -5.10 18.07
C ASN A 193 11.29 -6.08 16.90
N VAL A 194 10.76 -5.70 15.73
CA VAL A 194 10.71 -6.56 14.55
C VAL A 194 11.81 -6.14 13.58
N THR A 195 12.69 -7.09 13.26
CA THR A 195 13.71 -6.94 12.25
C THR A 195 13.30 -7.69 10.99
N TYR A 196 13.31 -7.00 9.86
CA TYR A 196 13.11 -7.52 8.51
C TYR A 196 14.45 -7.53 7.77
N GLU A 197 14.85 -8.68 7.25
CA GLU A 197 16.10 -8.87 6.50
C GLU A 197 15.83 -9.52 5.16
N THR A 198 16.48 -9.03 4.11
CA THR A 198 16.40 -9.57 2.75
C THR A 198 17.77 -9.51 2.07
N THR A 199 17.92 -10.19 0.93
CA THR A 199 19.18 -10.26 0.19
C THR A 199 19.37 -9.12 -0.80
N ASN A 200 18.31 -8.38 -1.13
CA ASN A 200 18.34 -7.24 -2.03
C ASN A 200 17.79 -5.98 -1.35
N THR A 201 18.18 -4.80 -1.82
CA THR A 201 17.70 -3.56 -1.21
C THR A 201 16.23 -3.26 -1.52
N THR A 202 15.62 -3.96 -2.48
CA THR A 202 14.26 -3.66 -2.96
C THR A 202 13.15 -4.43 -2.25
N GLY A 203 13.49 -5.37 -1.36
CA GLY A 203 12.54 -6.11 -0.55
C GLY A 203 11.86 -5.24 0.48
N VAL A 204 10.54 -5.35 0.57
CA VAL A 204 9.72 -4.60 1.54
C VAL A 204 8.87 -5.60 2.30
N GLY A 205 8.96 -5.54 3.63
CA GLY A 205 8.16 -6.32 4.54
C GLY A 205 6.94 -5.55 5.02
N ILE A 206 5.87 -6.26 5.38
CA ILE A 206 4.70 -5.67 6.06
C ILE A 206 4.29 -6.61 7.19
N SER A 207 4.03 -6.05 8.37
CA SER A 207 3.37 -6.75 9.48
C SER A 207 2.00 -6.15 9.73
N THR A 208 0.98 -6.98 9.97
CA THR A 208 -0.36 -6.54 10.39
C THR A 208 -0.75 -7.22 11.69
N VAL A 209 -1.46 -6.49 12.54
CA VAL A 209 -2.21 -7.08 13.66
C VAL A 209 -3.55 -7.52 13.14
N ARG A 210 -4.01 -8.70 13.52
CA ARG A 210 -5.36 -9.17 13.20
C ARG A 210 -6.24 -9.13 14.42
N THR A 211 -5.75 -9.73 15.50
CA THR A 211 -6.30 -9.68 16.85
C THR A 211 -5.16 -9.46 17.83
N GLY A 212 -5.46 -9.35 19.14
CA GLY A 212 -4.41 -9.23 20.16
C GLY A 212 -3.41 -10.39 20.17
N THR A 213 -3.74 -11.56 19.61
CA THR A 213 -2.90 -12.75 19.63
C THR A 213 -2.42 -13.19 18.24
N GLU A 214 -2.81 -12.47 17.17
CA GLU A 214 -2.63 -12.92 15.79
C GLU A 214 -1.96 -11.82 14.97
N LEU A 215 -0.77 -12.12 14.46
CA LEU A 215 -0.01 -11.26 13.56
C LEU A 215 0.12 -11.92 12.18
N ALA A 216 0.13 -11.12 11.13
CA ALA A 216 0.44 -11.58 9.78
C ALA A 216 1.63 -10.80 9.22
N PHE A 217 2.43 -11.48 8.41
CA PHE A 217 3.66 -10.98 7.82
C PHE A 217 3.64 -11.30 6.33
N VAL A 218 3.96 -10.32 5.50
CA VAL A 218 4.15 -10.51 4.06
C VAL A 218 5.45 -9.86 3.62
N SER A 219 6.04 -10.36 2.54
CA SER A 219 7.28 -9.81 1.97
C SER A 219 7.23 -9.79 0.45
N SER A 220 7.71 -8.70 -0.16
CA SER A 220 7.77 -8.59 -1.63
C SER A 220 8.90 -9.43 -2.24
N GLN A 221 9.83 -9.88 -1.40
CA GLN A 221 11.03 -10.65 -1.75
C GLN A 221 11.28 -11.75 -0.72
N ASP A 222 12.16 -12.69 -1.01
CA ASP A 222 12.62 -13.65 -0.01
C ASP A 222 13.26 -12.88 1.16
N ALA A 223 12.84 -13.21 2.38
CA ALA A 223 13.22 -12.48 3.57
C ALA A 223 13.16 -13.33 4.84
N THR A 224 13.72 -12.78 5.92
CA THR A 224 13.58 -13.28 7.28
C THR A 224 12.99 -12.18 8.15
N PHE A 225 12.02 -12.56 8.99
CA PHE A 225 11.52 -11.72 10.05
C PHE A 225 12.00 -12.28 11.39
N THR A 226 12.46 -11.40 12.27
CA THR A 226 12.86 -11.73 13.64
C THR A 226 12.08 -10.84 14.59
N LEU A 227 11.31 -11.45 15.49
CA LEU A 227 10.52 -10.76 16.51
C LEU A 227 11.26 -10.92 17.85
N SER A 228 11.84 -9.82 18.33
CA SER A 228 12.58 -9.87 19.59
C SER A 228 11.67 -10.10 20.79
N SER A 229 12.12 -10.92 21.74
CA SER A 229 11.39 -11.30 22.97
C SER A 229 10.04 -12.01 22.75
N ALA A 230 9.73 -12.44 21.52
CA ALA A 230 8.46 -13.07 21.19
C ALA A 230 8.25 -14.45 21.83
N SER A 231 9.32 -15.14 22.22
CA SER A 231 9.20 -16.43 22.92
C SER A 231 8.48 -16.31 24.28
N ALA A 232 8.44 -15.12 24.89
CA ALA A 232 7.71 -14.87 26.13
C ALA A 232 6.18 -15.00 25.97
N TYR A 233 5.66 -14.94 24.73
CA TYR A 233 4.22 -14.98 24.42
C TYR A 233 3.75 -16.34 23.92
N ASN A 234 4.65 -17.34 23.84
CA ASN A 234 4.44 -18.69 23.30
C ASN A 234 3.78 -18.74 21.92
N VAL A 235 4.52 -19.18 20.90
CA VAL A 235 3.96 -19.38 19.56
C VAL A 235 3.09 -20.65 19.54
N VAL A 236 1.78 -20.47 19.32
CA VAL A 236 0.80 -21.57 19.17
C VAL A 236 0.89 -22.17 17.77
N SER A 237 1.01 -21.32 16.75
CA SER A 237 1.13 -21.77 15.37
C SER A 237 1.81 -20.73 14.48
N ALA A 238 2.58 -21.21 13.51
CA ALA A 238 3.04 -20.46 12.37
C ALA A 238 2.54 -21.14 11.09
N GLU A 239 1.90 -20.41 10.19
CA GLU A 239 1.23 -20.97 9.01
C GLU A 239 1.41 -20.05 7.81
N THR A 240 1.68 -20.62 6.64
CA THR A 240 1.56 -19.87 5.39
C THR A 240 0.09 -19.89 4.93
N GLY A 241 -0.34 -18.86 4.21
CA GLY A 241 -1.72 -18.78 3.75
C GLY A 241 -2.15 -17.43 3.22
N SER A 242 -3.44 -17.11 3.43
CA SER A 242 -4.04 -15.82 3.11
C SER A 242 -5.37 -15.58 3.83
N TYR A 243 -5.79 -14.31 3.96
CA TYR A 243 -7.13 -13.98 4.43
C TYR A 243 -8.14 -13.90 3.28
N ASN A 244 -9.07 -14.84 3.23
CA ASN A 244 -10.19 -14.85 2.29
C ASN A 244 -11.38 -14.06 2.84
N GLY A 245 -11.99 -13.21 2.02
CA GLY A 245 -13.14 -12.40 2.44
C GLY A 245 -12.83 -11.41 3.57
N GLY A 246 -11.55 -11.11 3.78
CA GLY A 246 -11.06 -10.10 4.72
C GLY A 246 -10.88 -10.54 6.18
N THR A 247 -11.52 -11.63 6.62
CA THR A 247 -11.42 -12.10 8.02
C THR A 247 -11.04 -13.56 8.17
N THR A 248 -11.32 -14.41 7.19
CA THR A 248 -11.15 -15.86 7.33
C THR A 248 -9.78 -16.29 6.86
N TRP A 249 -8.98 -16.84 7.76
CA TRP A 249 -7.69 -17.44 7.39
C TRP A 249 -7.88 -18.72 6.58
N SER A 250 -7.18 -18.81 5.47
CA SER A 250 -7.04 -20.02 4.66
C SER A 250 -5.59 -20.46 4.74
N LYS A 251 -5.36 -21.56 5.45
CA LYS A 251 -4.04 -22.19 5.60
C LYS A 251 -3.65 -22.90 4.31
N ASP A 252 -2.41 -22.68 3.88
CA ASP A 252 -1.77 -23.47 2.82
C ASP A 252 -0.92 -24.58 3.47
N GLU A 253 0.04 -24.22 4.31
CA GLU A 253 0.91 -25.16 5.04
C GLU A 253 1.32 -24.66 6.42
N THR A 254 1.95 -25.52 7.21
CA THR A 254 2.59 -25.12 8.47
C THR A 254 3.95 -24.49 8.16
N ALA A 255 4.18 -23.27 8.64
CA ALA A 255 5.45 -22.58 8.47
C ALA A 255 6.45 -23.04 9.55
N THR A 256 7.73 -23.07 9.20
CA THR A 256 8.81 -23.31 10.17
C THR A 256 9.24 -21.98 10.79
N TYR A 257 9.49 -22.00 12.10
CA TYR A 257 10.08 -20.89 12.83
C TYR A 257 11.10 -21.44 13.83
N ASN A 258 12.06 -20.62 14.22
CA ASN A 258 12.99 -20.93 15.29
C ASN A 258 12.68 -20.06 16.51
N SER A 259 12.85 -20.62 17.70
CA SER A 259 12.83 -19.87 18.95
C SER A 259 14.19 -19.98 19.62
N LYS A 260 14.90 -18.86 19.73
CA LYS A 260 16.26 -18.85 20.28
C LYS A 260 16.52 -17.52 20.98
N ASP A 261 17.17 -17.59 22.14
CA ASP A 261 17.64 -16.42 22.90
C ASP A 261 16.54 -15.38 23.21
N GLY A 262 15.29 -15.81 23.31
CA GLY A 262 14.14 -14.93 23.54
C GLY A 262 13.33 -14.60 22.29
N ASP A 263 13.89 -14.81 21.11
CA ASP A 263 13.36 -14.33 19.84
C ASP A 263 12.62 -15.42 19.06
N VAL A 264 11.78 -15.00 18.13
CA VAL A 264 11.14 -15.87 17.14
C VAL A 264 11.54 -15.40 15.75
N ASP A 265 12.23 -16.25 14.98
CA ASP A 265 12.58 -15.98 13.59
C ASP A 265 11.91 -16.95 12.61
N PHE A 266 11.63 -16.47 11.41
CA PHE A 266 11.08 -17.29 10.33
C PHE A 266 11.42 -16.69 8.97
N SER A 267 11.66 -17.56 8.00
CA SER A 267 11.85 -17.16 6.60
C SER A 267 10.52 -17.14 5.87
N ILE A 268 10.39 -16.21 4.92
CA ILE A 268 9.21 -16.02 4.08
C ILE A 268 9.65 -15.85 2.63
N ALA A 269 9.01 -16.55 1.70
CA ALA A 269 9.30 -16.38 0.28
C ALA A 269 8.60 -15.16 -0.31
N ALA A 270 9.10 -14.67 -1.44
CA ALA A 270 8.53 -13.55 -2.16
C ALA A 270 7.04 -13.74 -2.48
N GLY A 271 6.22 -12.79 -2.04
CA GLY A 271 4.77 -12.79 -2.27
C GLY A 271 3.95 -13.66 -1.31
N GLU A 272 4.58 -14.32 -0.34
CA GLU A 272 3.88 -15.14 0.64
C GLU A 272 3.33 -14.32 1.82
N CYS A 273 2.51 -14.99 2.64
CA CYS A 273 2.02 -14.49 3.91
C CYS A 273 2.20 -15.57 4.96
N ILE A 274 2.83 -15.22 6.09
CA ILE A 274 2.90 -16.05 7.28
C ILE A 274 2.03 -15.44 8.36
N ARG A 275 1.16 -16.25 8.94
CA ARG A 275 0.40 -15.94 10.14
C ARG A 275 1.08 -16.57 11.35
N ILE A 276 1.29 -15.79 12.39
CA ILE A 276 1.75 -16.25 13.70
C ILE A 276 0.65 -16.00 14.72
N VAL A 277 0.30 -17.05 15.46
CA VAL A 277 -0.64 -17.00 16.56
C VAL A 277 0.13 -17.25 17.86
N PHE A 278 -0.08 -16.36 18.82
CA PHE A 278 0.48 -16.42 20.16
C PHE A 278 -0.57 -16.93 21.15
N GLU A 279 -0.12 -17.50 22.26
CA GLU A 279 -1.00 -17.94 23.35
C GLU A 279 -1.54 -16.74 24.12
N GLU A 280 -0.68 -15.74 24.34
CA GLU A 280 -1.00 -14.52 25.08
C GLU A 280 -1.27 -13.33 24.16
N THR A 281 -2.05 -12.36 24.65
CA THR A 281 -2.27 -11.10 23.93
C THR A 281 -0.98 -10.30 23.90
N VAL A 282 -0.50 -10.03 22.69
CA VAL A 282 0.60 -9.13 22.41
C VAL A 282 0.12 -7.70 22.70
N ALA A 283 0.69 -7.07 23.72
CA ALA A 283 0.37 -5.69 24.06
C ALA A 283 0.87 -4.72 22.97
N THR A 284 0.20 -3.58 22.81
CA THR A 284 0.65 -2.44 21.99
C THR A 284 1.68 -1.60 22.71
#